data_AF-A0A2A4SV61-F1
#
_entry.id   AF-A0A2A4SV61-F1
#
_cell.length_a   1.000
_cell.length_b   1.000
_cell.length_c   1.000
_cell.angle_alpha   90.00
_cell.angle_beta   90.00
_cell.angle_gamma   90.00
#
_symmetry.space_group_name_H-M   'P 1'
#
loop_
_entity.id
_entity.type
_entity.pdbx_description
1 polymer ?
#
loop_
_entity_poly.entity_id
_entity_poly.type
_entity_poly.pdbx_seq_one_letter_code
_entity_poly.pdbx_strand_id
1 'polypeptide(L)'
;MIFQLNSSIENNSLLKLWAPIKVLFGCIIFTTIVTQGWSDPSPENLLYSTEGIQNWLGLPGALVGGGLLMLWGWSAVALPLYWVFLSHQRKSPCGITFMVHLLAMMMFNLFVSLLFPQDHPSLYQATGLFGVMANQTLLEFPGRWLSLAIVAVYLTRFARRQRFSDTFPQLLLKLALYTFAFFKISCIYIFDSFQRLVRELQKQGLFSPINASFPGWQLFGQLREQWRNQSSLKESPLGQGALVTYHQSSNEKGKQQDQKSGNDHNVNQVSNQEVQAKLLLQRALEEYESHPHSQSEGM
;
A
#
# COMPACT_ATOMS: atom_id res chain seq x y z
N MET A 1 -55.30 -7.58 -5.24
CA MET A 1 -54.24 -6.72 -5.82
C MET A 1 -53.34 -6.08 -4.75
N ILE A 2 -53.10 -6.72 -3.60
CA ILE A 2 -52.30 -6.16 -2.48
C ILE A 2 -51.05 -7.02 -2.16
N PHE A 3 -50.93 -8.23 -2.71
CA PHE A 3 -49.83 -9.16 -2.38
C PHE A 3 -48.53 -8.98 -3.18
N GLN A 4 -48.48 -8.13 -4.23
CA GLN A 4 -47.26 -7.96 -5.04
C GLN A 4 -46.31 -6.87 -4.54
N LEU A 5 -46.74 -5.98 -3.63
CA LEU A 5 -45.90 -4.87 -3.15
C LEU A 5 -44.88 -5.27 -2.07
N ASN A 6 -45.11 -6.38 -1.35
CA ASN A 6 -44.23 -6.76 -0.23
C ASN A 6 -42.94 -7.48 -0.68
N SER A 7 -42.96 -8.20 -1.82
CA SER A 7 -41.78 -8.93 -2.32
C SER A 7 -40.69 -8.04 -2.95
N SER A 8 -41.03 -6.80 -3.33
CA SER A 8 -40.07 -5.85 -3.91
C SER A 8 -39.24 -5.12 -2.86
N ILE A 9 -39.78 -4.96 -1.64
CA ILE A 9 -39.10 -4.25 -0.55
C ILE A 9 -38.06 -5.14 0.13
N GLU A 10 -38.36 -6.43 0.29
CA GLU A 10 -37.47 -7.40 0.96
C GLU A 10 -36.24 -7.77 0.11
N ASN A 11 -36.37 -7.80 -1.22
CA ASN A 11 -35.23 -8.07 -2.11
C ASN A 11 -34.20 -6.92 -2.12
N ASN A 12 -34.63 -5.67 -1.88
CA ASN A 12 -33.75 -4.50 -1.91
C ASN A 12 -32.86 -4.37 -0.65
N SER A 13 -33.28 -4.90 0.50
CA SER A 13 -32.46 -4.92 1.72
C SER A 13 -31.38 -6.01 1.64
N LEU A 14 -31.73 -7.21 1.17
CA LEU A 14 -30.78 -8.29 0.94
C LEU A 14 -29.72 -7.91 -0.10
N LEU A 15 -30.11 -7.34 -1.24
CA LEU A 15 -29.17 -6.88 -2.28
C LEU A 15 -28.22 -5.77 -1.79
N LYS A 16 -28.66 -4.92 -0.85
CA LYS A 16 -27.79 -3.92 -0.21
C LYS A 16 -26.74 -4.56 0.71
N LEU A 17 -27.04 -5.69 1.34
CA LEU A 17 -26.11 -6.42 2.21
C LEU A 17 -25.02 -7.18 1.43
N TRP A 18 -25.29 -7.57 0.19
CA TRP A 18 -24.33 -8.29 -0.65
C TRP A 18 -23.11 -7.46 -1.05
N ALA A 19 -23.26 -6.14 -1.19
CA ALA A 19 -22.15 -5.26 -1.55
C ALA A 19 -21.03 -5.24 -0.47
N PRO A 20 -21.30 -4.96 0.82
CA PRO A 20 -20.27 -4.99 1.86
C PRO A 20 -19.69 -6.39 2.07
N ILE A 21 -20.48 -7.46 1.92
CA ILE A 21 -19.97 -8.84 2.00
C ILE A 21 -18.93 -9.12 0.91
N LYS A 22 -19.19 -8.69 -0.33
CA LYS A 22 -18.23 -8.83 -1.44
C LYS A 22 -16.93 -8.05 -1.19
N VAL A 23 -17.04 -6.85 -0.64
CA VAL A 23 -15.86 -6.05 -0.27
C VAL A 23 -15.07 -6.73 0.85
N LEU A 24 -15.74 -7.22 1.89
CA LEU A 24 -15.10 -7.95 2.98
C LEU A 24 -14.37 -9.20 2.46
N PHE A 25 -15.00 -9.97 1.58
CA PHE A 25 -14.39 -11.14 0.97
C PHE A 25 -13.17 -10.78 0.11
N GLY A 26 -13.25 -9.67 -0.65
CA GLY A 26 -12.12 -9.12 -1.39
C GLY A 26 -10.95 -8.72 -0.46
N CYS A 27 -11.23 -8.04 0.64
CA CYS A 27 -10.22 -7.67 1.64
C CYS A 27 -9.58 -8.89 2.32
N ILE A 28 -10.38 -9.92 2.60
CA ILE A 28 -9.91 -11.21 3.13
C ILE A 28 -8.91 -11.85 2.17
N ILE A 29 -9.27 -11.98 0.89
CA ILE A 29 -8.37 -12.54 -0.14
C ILE A 29 -7.11 -11.69 -0.31
N PHE A 30 -7.26 -10.36 -0.33
CA PHE A 30 -6.11 -9.46 -0.41
C PHE A 30 -5.14 -9.69 0.75
N THR A 31 -5.68 -9.78 1.98
CA THR A 31 -4.89 -10.03 3.18
C THR A 31 -4.16 -11.36 3.07
N THR A 32 -4.84 -12.44 2.65
CA THR A 32 -4.19 -13.76 2.52
C THR A 32 -3.04 -13.77 1.53
N ILE A 33 -3.13 -12.99 0.45
CA ILE A 33 -2.04 -12.90 -0.54
C ILE A 33 -0.86 -12.10 0.05
N VAL A 34 -1.14 -10.96 0.67
CA VAL A 34 -0.10 -10.05 1.19
C VAL A 34 0.61 -10.62 2.42
N THR A 35 -0.09 -11.40 3.24
CA THR A 35 0.49 -12.03 4.44
C THR A 35 1.08 -13.41 4.16
N GLN A 36 1.13 -13.85 2.89
CA GLN A 36 1.72 -15.14 2.55
C GLN A 36 3.23 -15.12 2.78
N GLY A 37 3.69 -15.92 3.74
CA GLY A 37 5.11 -16.19 3.96
C GLY A 37 5.68 -17.14 2.90
N TRP A 38 7.00 -17.12 2.72
CA TRP A 38 7.69 -18.08 1.83
C TRP A 38 7.56 -19.53 2.32
N SER A 39 7.44 -19.69 3.64
CA SER A 39 7.30 -20.99 4.33
C SER A 39 5.84 -21.43 4.49
N ASP A 40 4.88 -20.63 4.03
CA ASP A 40 3.46 -20.95 4.16
C ASP A 40 3.03 -22.04 3.19
N PRO A 41 2.10 -22.93 3.61
CA PRO A 41 1.65 -24.02 2.76
C PRO A 41 0.94 -23.49 1.52
N SER A 42 1.18 -24.18 0.40
CA SER A 42 0.52 -23.97 -0.89
C SER A 42 0.00 -25.31 -1.41
N PRO A 43 -0.86 -25.34 -2.45
CA PRO A 43 -1.36 -26.59 -3.02
C PRO A 43 -0.25 -27.56 -3.49
N GLU A 44 0.90 -27.03 -3.91
CA GLU A 44 2.07 -27.82 -4.32
C GLU A 44 3.00 -28.17 -3.15
N ASN A 45 3.00 -27.35 -2.09
CA ASN A 45 3.80 -27.57 -0.90
C ASN A 45 2.90 -27.57 0.35
N LEU A 46 2.27 -28.71 0.63
CA LEU A 46 1.41 -28.92 1.79
C LEU A 46 2.20 -29.14 3.10
N LEU A 47 3.53 -29.26 3.01
CA LEU A 47 4.38 -29.44 4.19
C LEU A 47 4.42 -28.15 4.99
N TYR A 48 3.94 -28.24 6.22
CA TYR A 48 4.05 -27.16 7.19
C TYR A 48 5.51 -26.95 7.57
N SER A 49 5.96 -25.71 7.50
CA SER A 49 7.28 -25.37 8.02
C SER A 49 7.30 -25.50 9.55
N THR A 50 8.49 -25.78 10.09
CA THR A 50 8.75 -25.75 11.54
C THR A 50 8.57 -24.36 12.14
N GLU A 51 8.57 -23.30 11.33
CA GLU A 51 8.36 -21.91 11.74
C GLU A 51 6.86 -21.56 11.90
N GLY A 52 5.96 -22.48 11.55
CA GLY A 52 4.51 -22.29 11.62
C GLY A 52 3.92 -21.58 10.39
N ILE A 53 2.62 -21.29 10.44
CA ILE A 53 1.91 -20.50 9.42
C ILE A 53 2.05 -19.02 9.76
N GLN A 54 2.61 -18.25 8.83
CA GLN A 54 2.75 -16.79 8.92
C GLN A 54 1.48 -16.07 8.42
N ASN A 55 0.68 -16.72 7.57
CA ASN A 55 -0.59 -16.18 7.09
C ASN A 55 -1.55 -15.84 8.24
N TRP A 56 -2.08 -14.61 8.24
CA TRP A 56 -2.93 -14.11 9.32
C TRP A 56 -4.26 -14.84 9.44
N LEU A 57 -4.73 -15.48 8.36
CA LEU A 57 -5.98 -16.26 8.37
C LEU A 57 -5.73 -17.76 8.56
N GLY A 58 -4.52 -18.14 8.99
CA GLY A 58 -4.13 -19.53 9.24
C GLY A 58 -4.12 -20.37 7.96
N LEU A 59 -4.37 -21.68 8.11
CA LEU A 59 -4.23 -22.64 7.02
C LEU A 59 -5.13 -22.35 5.81
N PRO A 60 -6.43 -22.05 5.97
CA PRO A 60 -7.28 -21.78 4.81
C PRO A 60 -6.80 -20.55 4.04
N GLY A 61 -6.34 -19.52 4.76
CA GLY A 61 -5.75 -18.34 4.16
C GLY A 61 -4.47 -18.64 3.41
N ALA A 62 -3.57 -19.41 4.02
CA ALA A 62 -2.31 -19.81 3.42
C ALA A 62 -2.50 -20.62 2.14
N LEU A 63 -3.45 -21.57 2.12
CA LEU A 63 -3.75 -22.38 0.93
C LEU A 63 -4.35 -21.55 -0.20
N VAL A 64 -5.28 -20.64 0.11
CA VAL A 64 -5.91 -19.77 -0.88
C VAL A 64 -4.90 -18.74 -1.41
N GLY A 65 -4.18 -18.05 -0.52
CA GLY A 65 -3.15 -17.07 -0.87
C GLY A 65 -2.01 -17.70 -1.67
N GLY A 66 -1.46 -18.81 -1.17
CA GLY A 66 -0.42 -19.59 -1.84
C GLY A 66 -0.87 -20.13 -3.19
N GLY A 67 -2.09 -20.67 -3.30
CA GLY A 67 -2.62 -21.13 -4.58
C GLY A 67 -2.83 -20.01 -5.60
N LEU A 68 -3.31 -18.84 -5.15
CA LEU A 68 -3.46 -17.66 -6.01
C LEU A 68 -2.11 -17.14 -6.50
N LEU A 69 -1.11 -17.05 -5.61
CA LEU A 69 0.26 -16.63 -5.96
C LEU A 69 0.96 -17.65 -6.86
N MET A 70 0.73 -18.94 -6.67
CA MET A 70 1.27 -19.98 -7.54
C MET A 70 0.72 -19.87 -8.97
N LEU A 71 -0.59 -19.68 -9.11
CA LEU A 71 -1.23 -19.61 -10.42
C LEU A 71 -0.96 -18.29 -11.15
N TRP A 72 -1.07 -17.16 -10.45
CA TRP A 72 -1.05 -15.82 -11.04
C TRP A 72 0.10 -14.93 -10.55
N GLY A 73 0.96 -15.40 -9.65
CA GLY A 73 2.04 -14.59 -9.08
C GLY A 73 1.50 -13.37 -8.33
N TRP A 74 2.33 -12.33 -8.19
CA TRP A 74 1.93 -11.05 -7.62
C TRP A 74 0.82 -10.33 -8.39
N SER A 75 0.59 -10.68 -9.66
CA SER A 75 -0.57 -10.19 -10.39
C SER A 75 -1.91 -10.62 -9.75
N ALA A 76 -1.91 -11.68 -8.92
CA ALA A 76 -3.07 -12.13 -8.16
C ALA A 76 -3.62 -11.03 -7.25
N VAL A 77 -2.79 -10.08 -6.80
CA VAL A 77 -3.23 -8.93 -5.99
C VAL A 77 -4.25 -8.07 -6.74
N ALA A 78 -4.21 -8.05 -8.07
CA ALA A 78 -5.20 -7.33 -8.87
C ALA A 78 -6.60 -7.96 -8.79
N LEU A 79 -6.74 -9.27 -8.50
CA LEU A 79 -8.05 -9.95 -8.39
C LEU A 79 -8.95 -9.34 -7.29
N PRO A 80 -8.52 -9.27 -6.02
CA PRO A 80 -9.36 -8.72 -4.96
C PRO A 80 -9.60 -7.22 -5.16
N LEU A 81 -8.61 -6.46 -5.65
CA LEU A 81 -8.80 -5.06 -6.04
C LEU A 81 -9.91 -4.94 -7.08
N TYR A 82 -9.84 -5.74 -8.13
CA TYR A 82 -10.80 -5.74 -9.21
C TYR A 82 -12.20 -6.14 -8.75
N TRP A 83 -12.31 -7.10 -7.83
CA TRP A 83 -13.57 -7.51 -7.20
C TRP A 83 -14.20 -6.38 -6.37
N VAL A 84 -13.39 -5.63 -5.62
CA VAL A 84 -13.84 -4.46 -4.87
C VAL A 84 -14.37 -3.38 -5.82
N PHE A 85 -13.70 -3.12 -6.95
CA PHE A 85 -14.17 -2.14 -7.94
C PHE A 85 -15.47 -2.58 -8.65
N LEU A 86 -15.55 -3.87 -9.01
CA LEU A 86 -16.75 -4.51 -9.57
C LEU A 86 -17.97 -4.35 -8.69
N SER A 87 -17.80 -4.51 -7.37
CA SER A 87 -18.91 -4.42 -6.41
C SER A 87 -19.61 -3.06 -6.43
N HIS A 88 -18.93 -2.02 -6.91
CA HIS A 88 -19.45 -0.67 -7.04
C HIS A 88 -20.22 -0.44 -8.36
N GLN A 89 -20.06 -1.32 -9.36
CA GLN A 89 -20.76 -1.20 -10.64
C GLN A 89 -22.15 -1.84 -10.57
N ARG A 90 -23.18 -1.00 -10.66
CA ARG A 90 -24.52 -1.32 -10.16
C ARG A 90 -25.43 -2.15 -11.08
N LYS A 91 -25.01 -2.65 -12.26
CA LYS A 91 -26.00 -3.09 -13.29
C LYS A 91 -25.53 -4.16 -14.29
N SER A 92 -24.96 -5.29 -13.86
CA SER A 92 -24.65 -6.35 -14.84
C SER A 92 -25.02 -7.76 -14.37
N PRO A 93 -25.60 -8.61 -15.23
CA PRO A 93 -25.90 -10.00 -14.90
C PRO A 93 -24.63 -10.73 -14.47
N CYS A 94 -24.73 -11.42 -13.32
CA CYS A 94 -23.61 -11.87 -12.49
C CYS A 94 -22.56 -12.72 -13.25
N GLY A 95 -23.00 -13.60 -14.16
CA GLY A 95 -22.13 -14.57 -14.82
C GLY A 95 -21.25 -14.02 -15.95
N ILE A 96 -21.85 -13.35 -16.94
CA ILE A 96 -21.10 -12.85 -18.12
C ILE A 96 -20.08 -11.81 -17.69
N THR A 97 -20.45 -10.96 -16.72
CA THR A 97 -19.55 -9.98 -16.13
C THR A 97 -18.34 -10.69 -15.54
N PHE A 98 -18.54 -11.66 -14.67
CA PHE A 98 -17.46 -12.42 -14.06
C PHE A 98 -16.53 -13.05 -15.10
N MET A 99 -17.06 -13.68 -16.15
CA MET A 99 -16.25 -14.28 -17.22
C MET A 99 -15.42 -13.26 -17.99
N VAL A 100 -16.00 -12.10 -18.34
CA VAL A 100 -15.27 -11.00 -18.99
C VAL A 100 -14.14 -10.47 -18.10
N HIS A 101 -14.35 -10.47 -16.78
CA HIS A 101 -13.39 -9.99 -15.80
C HIS A 101 -12.26 -10.98 -15.58
N LEU A 102 -12.58 -12.28 -15.52
CA LEU A 102 -11.60 -13.36 -15.53
C LEU A 102 -10.74 -13.32 -16.80
N LEU A 103 -11.37 -13.15 -17.97
CA LEU A 103 -10.66 -13.01 -19.24
C LEU A 103 -9.72 -11.79 -19.24
N ALA A 104 -10.15 -10.65 -18.70
CA ALA A 104 -9.30 -9.48 -18.59
C ALA A 104 -8.09 -9.72 -17.66
N MET A 105 -8.26 -10.47 -16.57
CA MET A 105 -7.16 -10.87 -15.69
C MET A 105 -6.18 -11.83 -16.38
N MET A 106 -6.68 -12.79 -17.16
CA MET A 106 -5.83 -13.67 -17.96
C MET A 106 -5.04 -12.89 -19.01
N MET A 107 -5.70 -11.95 -19.71
CA MET A 107 -5.06 -11.07 -20.68
C MET A 107 -4.04 -10.13 -20.03
N PHE A 108 -4.31 -9.65 -18.81
CA PHE A 108 -3.35 -8.85 -18.05
C PHE A 108 -2.12 -9.68 -17.66
N ASN A 109 -2.31 -10.91 -17.19
CA ASN A 109 -1.20 -11.82 -16.90
C ASN A 109 -0.35 -12.10 -18.12
N LEU A 110 -0.99 -12.39 -19.25
CA LEU A 110 -0.33 -12.61 -20.51
C LEU A 110 0.43 -11.36 -20.98
N PHE A 111 -0.15 -10.18 -20.81
CA PHE A 111 0.54 -8.91 -21.10
C PHE A 111 1.79 -8.73 -20.25
N VAL A 112 1.68 -8.88 -18.93
CA VAL A 112 2.82 -8.76 -18.01
C VAL A 112 3.89 -9.79 -18.35
N SER A 113 3.49 -11.04 -18.58
CA SER A 113 4.38 -12.13 -18.96
C SER A 113 5.18 -11.81 -20.23
N LEU A 114 4.53 -11.27 -21.26
CA LEU A 114 5.17 -10.91 -22.52
C LEU A 114 6.18 -9.75 -22.39
N LEU A 115 6.11 -8.94 -21.34
CA LEU A 115 7.07 -7.87 -21.08
C LEU A 115 8.41 -8.41 -20.55
N PHE A 116 8.41 -9.59 -19.93
CA PHE A 116 9.64 -10.19 -19.44
C PHE A 116 10.42 -10.88 -20.57
N PRO A 117 11.76 -10.82 -20.52
CA PRO A 117 12.59 -11.66 -21.36
C PRO A 117 12.42 -13.13 -20.94
N GLN A 118 12.77 -14.02 -21.86
CA GLN A 118 12.71 -15.46 -21.63
C GLN A 118 13.54 -15.85 -20.41
N ASP A 119 13.02 -16.78 -19.60
CA ASP A 119 13.67 -17.35 -18.42
C ASP A 119 14.07 -16.34 -17.33
N HIS A 120 13.48 -15.15 -17.33
CA HIS A 120 13.73 -14.18 -16.27
C HIS A 120 13.29 -14.74 -14.90
N PRO A 121 14.15 -14.76 -13.87
CA PRO A 121 13.84 -15.41 -12.59
C PRO A 121 12.62 -14.80 -11.89
N SER A 122 12.35 -13.52 -12.11
CA SER A 122 11.18 -12.82 -11.53
C SER A 122 9.88 -13.06 -12.29
N LEU A 123 9.87 -13.72 -13.46
CA LEU A 123 8.65 -13.95 -14.24
C LEU A 123 7.64 -14.80 -13.47
N TYR A 124 8.12 -15.89 -12.86
CA TYR A 124 7.28 -16.76 -12.03
C TYR A 124 6.71 -16.00 -10.83
N GLN A 125 7.52 -15.18 -10.17
CA GLN A 125 7.03 -14.36 -9.05
C GLN A 125 5.98 -13.33 -9.50
N ALA A 126 6.16 -12.71 -10.67
CA ALA A 126 5.27 -11.66 -11.15
C ALA A 126 3.92 -12.20 -11.65
N THR A 127 3.93 -13.34 -12.35
CA THR A 127 2.79 -13.83 -13.15
C THR A 127 2.38 -15.27 -12.88
N GLY A 128 3.12 -15.97 -12.02
CA GLY A 128 2.86 -17.35 -11.64
C GLY A 128 3.02 -18.32 -12.80
N LEU A 129 2.46 -19.50 -12.61
CA LEU A 129 2.47 -20.59 -13.58
C LEU A 129 1.85 -20.18 -14.92
N PHE A 130 0.72 -19.46 -14.89
CA PHE A 130 0.03 -19.04 -16.11
C PHE A 130 0.89 -18.14 -16.98
N GLY A 131 1.60 -17.18 -16.37
CA GLY A 131 2.46 -16.29 -17.13
C GLY A 131 3.69 -17.01 -17.69
N VAL A 132 4.29 -17.94 -16.94
CA VAL A 132 5.40 -18.77 -17.46
C VAL A 132 4.96 -19.60 -18.66
N MET A 133 3.84 -20.32 -18.54
CA MET A 133 3.29 -21.12 -19.64
C MET A 133 2.95 -20.26 -20.86
N ALA A 134 2.33 -19.08 -20.63
CA ALA A 134 2.02 -18.14 -21.71
C ALA A 134 3.30 -17.63 -22.40
N ASN A 135 4.34 -17.29 -21.62
CA ASN A 135 5.62 -16.81 -22.17
C ASN A 135 6.25 -17.86 -23.08
N GLN A 136 6.35 -19.11 -22.61
CA GLN A 136 6.90 -20.24 -23.35
C GLN A 136 6.13 -20.51 -24.64
N THR A 137 4.80 -20.56 -24.56
CA THR A 137 3.94 -20.83 -25.74
C THR A 137 4.03 -19.69 -26.77
N LEU A 138 4.13 -18.44 -26.31
CA LEU A 138 4.18 -17.26 -27.20
C LEU A 138 5.56 -16.97 -27.77
N LEU A 139 6.63 -17.52 -27.18
CA LEU A 139 7.98 -17.45 -27.73
C LEU A 139 8.10 -18.22 -29.05
N GLU A 140 7.42 -19.35 -29.15
CA GLU A 140 7.36 -20.16 -30.38
C GLU A 140 6.48 -19.51 -31.46
N PHE A 141 5.68 -18.51 -31.10
CA PHE A 141 4.76 -17.86 -32.01
C PHE A 141 5.42 -16.66 -32.73
N PRO A 142 5.53 -16.68 -34.08
CA PRO A 142 6.19 -15.60 -34.84
C PRO A 142 5.48 -14.24 -34.73
N GLY A 143 4.21 -14.23 -34.30
CA GLY A 143 3.42 -13.02 -34.11
C GLY A 143 3.42 -12.47 -32.68
N ARG A 144 4.44 -12.75 -31.86
CA ARG A 144 4.53 -12.27 -30.45
C ARG A 144 4.22 -10.77 -30.32
N TRP A 145 4.88 -9.92 -31.10
CA TRP A 145 4.67 -8.46 -31.04
C TRP A 145 3.24 -8.04 -31.42
N LEU A 146 2.65 -8.74 -32.39
CA LEU A 146 1.26 -8.51 -32.79
C LEU A 146 0.30 -8.92 -31.67
N SER A 147 0.53 -10.07 -31.01
CA SER A 147 -0.28 -10.48 -29.86
C SER A 147 -0.17 -9.49 -28.70
N LEU A 148 1.03 -8.96 -28.42
CA LEU A 148 1.23 -7.92 -27.40
C LEU A 148 0.44 -6.66 -27.74
N ALA A 149 0.47 -6.20 -28.99
CA ALA A 149 -0.28 -5.04 -29.43
C ALA A 149 -1.80 -5.25 -29.30
N ILE A 150 -2.31 -6.42 -29.73
CA ILE A 150 -3.73 -6.77 -29.62
C ILE A 150 -4.18 -6.80 -28.16
N VAL A 151 -3.40 -7.42 -27.29
CA VAL A 151 -3.68 -7.52 -25.86
C VAL A 151 -3.63 -6.14 -25.20
N ALA A 152 -2.64 -5.31 -25.53
CA ALA A 152 -2.54 -3.94 -25.02
C ALA A 152 -3.75 -3.08 -25.45
N VAL A 153 -4.17 -3.19 -26.71
CA VAL A 153 -5.37 -2.50 -27.22
C VAL A 153 -6.63 -3.00 -26.51
N TYR A 154 -6.77 -4.31 -26.31
CA TYR A 154 -7.88 -4.90 -25.56
C TYR A 154 -7.91 -4.37 -24.13
N LEU A 155 -6.81 -4.44 -23.39
CA LEU A 155 -6.71 -3.97 -22.00
C LEU A 155 -6.98 -2.47 -21.90
N THR A 156 -6.46 -1.67 -22.83
CA THR A 156 -6.72 -0.23 -22.87
C THR A 156 -8.20 0.07 -23.12
N ARG A 157 -8.82 -0.63 -24.07
CA ARG A 157 -10.26 -0.48 -24.37
C ARG A 157 -11.10 -0.97 -23.20
N PHE A 158 -10.70 -2.05 -22.56
CA PHE A 158 -11.34 -2.61 -21.38
C PHE A 158 -11.30 -1.63 -20.21
N ALA A 159 -10.12 -1.09 -19.88
CA ALA A 159 -9.95 -0.06 -18.86
C ALA A 159 -10.77 1.20 -19.17
N ARG A 160 -10.77 1.69 -20.42
CA ARG A 160 -11.61 2.84 -20.82
C ARG A 160 -13.10 2.56 -20.63
N ARG A 161 -13.57 1.37 -21.05
CA ARG A 161 -14.99 0.99 -20.95
C ARG A 161 -15.44 0.81 -19.50
N GLN A 162 -14.55 0.34 -18.64
CA GLN A 162 -14.79 0.16 -17.22
C GLN A 162 -14.83 1.47 -16.41
N ARG A 163 -14.73 2.65 -17.07
CA ARG A 163 -14.81 3.99 -16.44
C ARG A 163 -13.87 4.13 -15.23
N PHE A 164 -12.58 3.91 -15.45
CA PHE A 164 -11.55 4.36 -14.52
C PHE A 164 -11.41 5.91 -14.46
N SER A 165 -12.16 6.70 -15.26
CA SER A 165 -11.83 8.13 -15.44
C SER A 165 -12.13 9.02 -14.23
N ASP A 166 -13.24 8.81 -13.51
CA ASP A 166 -13.64 9.78 -12.46
C ASP A 166 -13.73 9.12 -11.07
N THR A 167 -14.24 7.90 -11.01
CA THR A 167 -14.47 7.19 -9.74
C THR A 167 -13.21 6.53 -9.19
N PHE A 168 -12.29 6.07 -10.04
CA PHE A 168 -11.10 5.34 -9.59
C PHE A 168 -10.11 6.20 -8.81
N PRO A 169 -9.65 7.36 -9.29
CA PRO A 169 -8.77 8.22 -8.49
C PRO A 169 -9.47 8.67 -7.20
N GLN A 170 -10.78 8.91 -7.22
CA GLN A 170 -11.54 9.23 -6.01
C GLN A 170 -11.63 8.06 -5.02
N LEU A 171 -11.81 6.83 -5.51
CA LEU A 171 -11.91 5.63 -4.66
C LEU A 171 -10.53 5.25 -4.11
N LEU A 172 -9.48 5.39 -4.91
CA LEU A 172 -8.09 5.17 -4.49
C LEU A 172 -7.66 6.23 -3.46
N LEU A 173 -8.05 7.49 -3.65
CA LEU A 173 -7.87 8.55 -2.65
C LEU A 173 -8.67 8.27 -1.38
N LYS A 174 -9.93 7.84 -1.48
CA LYS A 174 -10.75 7.45 -0.31
C LYS A 174 -10.15 6.25 0.42
N LEU A 175 -9.70 5.23 -0.31
CA LEU A 175 -9.05 4.06 0.26
C LEU A 175 -7.75 4.47 0.97
N ALA A 176 -6.92 5.31 0.35
CA ALA A 176 -5.72 5.84 0.97
C ALA A 176 -6.03 6.67 2.24
N LEU A 177 -7.10 7.47 2.22
CA LEU A 177 -7.55 8.20 3.42
C LEU A 177 -8.06 7.27 4.51
N TYR A 178 -8.81 6.21 4.16
CA TYR A 178 -9.29 5.21 5.10
C TYR A 178 -8.15 4.39 5.70
N THR A 179 -7.19 3.95 4.89
CA THR A 179 -6.00 3.23 5.39
C THR A 179 -5.14 4.14 6.27
N PHE A 180 -4.99 5.42 5.90
CA PHE A 180 -4.28 6.40 6.73
C PHE A 180 -5.01 6.67 8.06
N ALA A 181 -6.33 6.80 8.03
CA ALA A 181 -7.14 6.97 9.23
C ALA A 181 -7.09 5.73 10.13
N PHE A 182 -7.20 4.54 9.55
CA PHE A 182 -7.04 3.27 10.26
C PHE A 182 -5.67 3.16 10.91
N PHE A 183 -4.60 3.41 10.15
CA PHE A 183 -3.22 3.42 10.65
C PHE A 183 -3.06 4.40 11.82
N LYS A 184 -3.61 5.62 11.72
CA LYS A 184 -3.61 6.60 12.81
C LYS A 184 -4.29 6.06 14.06
N ILE A 185 -5.47 5.45 13.93
CA ILE A 185 -6.21 4.87 15.06
C ILE A 185 -5.43 3.71 15.68
N SER A 186 -4.89 2.81 14.86
CA SER A 186 -4.07 1.69 15.32
C SER A 186 -2.81 2.17 16.06
N CYS A 187 -2.12 3.20 15.57
CA CYS A 187 -0.97 3.78 16.26
C CYS A 187 -1.36 4.35 17.64
N ILE A 188 -2.50 5.06 17.74
CA ILE A 188 -2.98 5.57 19.02
C ILE A 188 -3.30 4.43 19.99
N TYR A 189 -3.96 3.37 19.51
CA TYR A 189 -4.32 2.22 20.33
C TYR A 189 -3.10 1.42 20.82
N ILE A 190 -2.15 1.15 19.92
CA ILE A 190 -0.88 0.47 20.26
C ILE A 190 -0.10 1.31 21.28
N PHE A 191 -0.05 2.63 21.09
CA PHE A 191 0.65 3.53 22.01
C PHE A 191 0.00 3.57 23.40
N ASP A 192 -1.33 3.64 23.49
CA ASP A 192 -2.02 3.62 24.78
C ASP A 192 -1.83 2.26 25.49
N SER A 193 -1.88 1.17 24.73
CA SER A 193 -1.62 -0.18 25.25
C SER A 193 -0.18 -0.31 25.77
N PHE A 194 0.81 0.21 25.04
CA PHE A 194 2.20 0.25 25.47
C PHE A 194 2.38 1.10 26.74
N GLN A 195 1.74 2.27 26.83
CA GLN A 195 1.78 3.09 28.04
C GLN A 195 1.18 2.38 29.26
N ARG A 196 0.08 1.64 29.07
CA ARG A 196 -0.52 0.83 30.16
C ARG A 196 0.46 -0.25 30.63
N LEU A 197 1.08 -0.96 29.69
CA LEU A 197 2.08 -1.99 30.00
C LEU A 197 3.28 -1.41 30.77
N VAL A 198 3.82 -0.27 30.33
CA VAL A 198 4.93 0.41 31.03
C VAL A 198 4.53 0.80 32.47
N ARG A 199 3.31 1.32 32.66
CA ARG A 199 2.81 1.65 34.01
C ARG A 199 2.67 0.41 34.90
N GLU A 200 2.22 -0.72 34.36
CA GLU A 200 2.13 -1.96 35.13
C GLU A 200 3.52 -2.52 35.48
N LEU A 201 4.46 -2.51 34.54
CA LEU A 201 5.84 -2.94 34.80
C LEU A 201 6.55 -2.05 35.83
N GLN A 202 6.27 -0.73 35.84
CA GLN A 202 6.74 0.18 36.88
C GLN A 202 6.13 -0.13 38.26
N LYS A 203 4.82 -0.45 38.31
CA LYS A 203 4.16 -0.84 39.56
C LYS A 203 4.73 -2.12 40.16
N GLN A 204 5.20 -3.05 39.31
CA GLN A 204 5.82 -4.30 39.75
C GLN A 204 7.30 -4.12 40.17
N GLY A 205 7.85 -2.91 40.12
CA GLY A 205 9.24 -2.64 40.51
C GLY A 205 10.30 -3.24 39.58
N LEU A 206 9.89 -3.78 38.42
CA LEU A 206 10.76 -4.40 37.43
C LEU A 206 11.54 -3.37 36.59
N PHE A 207 11.10 -2.12 36.56
CA PHE A 207 11.80 -1.01 35.93
C PHE A 207 11.88 0.19 36.88
N SER A 208 13.08 0.73 37.06
CA SER A 208 13.25 2.09 37.59
C SER A 208 12.58 3.09 36.64
N PRO A 209 12.05 4.22 37.14
CA PRO A 209 11.43 5.23 36.28
C PRO A 209 12.42 5.63 35.20
N ILE A 210 12.07 5.37 33.94
CA ILE A 210 12.87 5.74 32.78
C ILE A 210 13.11 7.24 32.92
N ASN A 211 14.36 7.62 33.22
CA ASN A 211 14.74 9.01 33.41
C ASN A 211 14.27 9.80 32.18
N ALA A 212 13.51 10.87 32.42
CA ALA A 212 12.94 11.76 31.40
C ALA A 212 14.01 12.47 30.53
N SER A 213 15.29 12.15 30.73
CA SER A 213 16.43 12.63 29.95
C SER A 213 16.67 11.86 28.65
N PHE A 214 15.87 10.85 28.32
CA PHE A 214 16.01 10.16 27.03
C PHE A 214 15.57 11.12 25.90
N PRO A 215 16.49 11.56 25.01
CA PRO A 215 16.23 12.64 24.05
C PRO A 215 15.03 12.38 23.13
N GLY A 216 14.76 11.09 22.85
CA GLY A 216 13.61 10.67 22.05
C GLY A 216 12.26 11.09 22.64
N TRP A 217 12.10 11.09 23.96
CA TRP A 217 10.83 11.45 24.60
C TRP A 217 10.52 12.95 24.55
N GLN A 218 11.54 13.81 24.61
CA GLN A 218 11.38 15.26 24.45
C GLN A 218 10.97 15.62 23.01
N LEU A 219 11.65 15.03 22.02
CA LEU A 219 11.30 15.22 20.60
C LEU A 219 9.86 14.75 20.32
N PHE A 220 9.45 13.64 20.95
CA PHE A 220 8.10 13.10 20.81
C PHE A 220 7.03 13.96 21.48
N GLY A 221 7.33 14.56 22.64
CA GLY A 221 6.44 15.49 23.32
C GLY A 221 6.14 16.72 22.45
N GLN A 222 7.19 17.27 21.83
CA GLN A 222 7.07 18.42 20.91
C GLN A 222 6.26 18.06 19.65
N LEU A 223 6.50 16.90 19.05
CA LEU A 223 5.72 16.42 17.91
C LEU A 223 4.24 16.22 18.29
N ARG A 224 3.96 15.62 19.45
CA ARG A 224 2.58 15.42 19.91
C ARG A 224 1.83 16.74 20.09
N GLU A 225 2.46 17.77 20.65
CA GLU A 225 1.85 19.09 20.80
C GLU A 225 1.65 19.81 19.46
N GLN A 226 2.63 19.76 18.55
CA GLN A 226 2.46 20.30 17.19
C GLN A 226 1.28 19.66 16.46
N TRP A 227 1.13 18.34 16.57
CA TRP A 227 0.03 17.60 15.94
C TRP A 227 -1.33 17.92 16.56
N ARG A 228 -1.39 18.10 17.88
CA ARG A 228 -2.63 18.50 18.59
C ARG A 228 -3.08 19.90 18.15
N ASN A 229 -2.15 20.83 18.03
CA ASN A 229 -2.42 22.20 17.61
C ASN A 229 -2.81 22.29 16.12
N GLN A 230 -2.32 21.38 15.27
CA GLN A 230 -2.79 21.27 13.89
C GLN A 230 -4.20 20.69 13.77
N SER A 231 -4.59 19.75 14.63
CA SER A 231 -5.95 19.22 14.63
C SER A 231 -7.00 20.22 15.12
N SER A 232 -6.65 21.13 16.04
CA SER A 232 -7.59 22.18 16.51
C SER A 232 -7.84 23.28 15.47
N LEU A 233 -6.94 23.47 14.50
CA LEU A 233 -7.12 24.43 13.40
C LEU A 233 -8.14 23.97 12.33
N LYS A 234 -8.53 22.68 12.33
CA LYS A 234 -9.55 22.15 11.40
C LYS A 234 -10.98 22.16 11.93
N GLU A 235 -11.19 22.58 13.17
CA GLU A 235 -12.53 22.62 13.80
C GLU A 235 -13.01 24.05 14.08
N SER A 236 -12.52 25.07 13.34
CA SER A 236 -13.18 26.39 13.33
C SER A 236 -14.40 26.36 12.40
N PRO A 237 -15.63 26.56 12.90
CA PRO A 237 -16.81 26.70 12.07
C PRO A 237 -16.89 28.16 11.59
N LEU A 238 -16.11 28.53 10.58
CA LEU A 238 -16.20 29.83 9.92
C LEU A 238 -16.24 29.65 8.40
N GLY A 239 -17.33 29.02 7.97
CA GLY A 239 -17.81 29.05 6.60
C GLY A 239 -19.14 29.78 6.54
N GLN A 240 -19.19 31.06 6.92
CA GLN A 240 -20.26 31.99 6.55
C GLN A 240 -19.75 33.44 6.63
N GLY A 241 -19.47 34.00 5.45
CA GLY A 241 -19.56 35.43 5.13
C GLY A 241 -18.68 36.41 5.92
N ALA A 242 -17.50 36.72 5.40
CA ALA A 242 -16.95 38.08 5.50
C ALA A 242 -15.85 38.27 4.45
N LEU A 243 -16.18 39.00 3.40
CA LEU A 243 -15.25 39.56 2.43
C LEU A 243 -14.55 40.74 3.13
N VAL A 244 -13.37 40.50 3.71
CA VAL A 244 -12.58 41.57 4.33
C VAL A 244 -11.60 42.10 3.29
N THR A 245 -11.96 43.23 2.71
CA THR A 245 -11.10 44.11 1.93
C THR A 245 -9.91 44.58 2.76
N TYR A 246 -8.70 44.39 2.24
CA TYR A 246 -7.47 44.95 2.79
C TYR A 246 -7.45 46.47 2.55
N HIS A 247 -7.69 47.24 3.61
CA HIS A 247 -7.34 48.66 3.63
C HIS A 247 -5.89 48.81 4.08
N GLN A 248 -5.06 49.24 3.13
CA GLN A 248 -3.67 49.58 3.32
C GLN A 248 -3.59 50.95 4.03
N SER A 249 -3.20 50.96 5.30
CA SER A 249 -2.93 52.18 6.06
C SER A 249 -1.44 52.26 6.36
N SER A 250 -0.77 53.12 5.60
CA SER A 250 0.56 53.65 5.87
C SER A 250 0.54 54.50 7.14
N ASN A 251 1.40 54.20 8.11
CA ASN A 251 1.99 55.26 8.91
C ASN A 251 3.36 54.84 9.47
N GLU A 252 4.38 55.52 8.97
CA GLU A 252 5.74 55.57 9.52
C GLU A 252 5.73 56.28 10.88
N LYS A 253 6.56 55.82 11.82
CA LYS A 253 7.69 56.61 12.38
C LYS A 253 8.33 55.92 13.60
N GLY A 254 9.55 55.45 13.38
CA GLY A 254 10.76 55.73 14.18
C GLY A 254 10.79 55.41 15.67
N LYS A 255 11.66 54.45 16.04
CA LYS A 255 12.85 54.71 16.89
C LYS A 255 13.83 53.53 16.87
N GLN A 256 15.11 53.87 16.71
CA GLN A 256 16.34 53.10 16.92
C GLN A 256 16.35 52.46 18.35
N GLN A 257 17.09 51.42 18.72
CA GLN A 257 18.41 50.93 18.33
C GLN A 257 18.67 49.56 19.02
N ASP A 258 19.65 48.81 18.50
CA ASP A 258 20.46 47.78 19.18
C ASP A 258 19.84 46.47 19.68
N GLN A 259 20.00 45.41 18.89
CA GLN A 259 20.68 44.20 19.38
C GLN A 259 21.24 43.36 18.25
N LYS A 260 22.55 43.13 18.35
CA LYS A 260 23.43 42.39 17.45
C LYS A 260 23.59 40.96 17.97
N SER A 261 23.81 40.04 17.05
CA SER A 261 24.54 38.78 17.23
C SER A 261 23.74 37.53 17.64
N GLY A 262 23.73 36.55 16.74
CA GLY A 262 23.57 35.13 17.11
C GLY A 262 22.75 34.29 16.14
N ASN A 263 23.19 34.10 14.88
CA ASN A 263 22.63 33.00 14.07
C ASN A 263 23.54 32.46 12.94
N ASP A 264 24.85 32.35 13.18
CA ASP A 264 25.80 31.77 12.21
C ASP A 264 26.16 30.29 12.48
N HIS A 265 25.45 29.60 13.37
CA HIS A 265 25.81 28.21 13.75
C HIS A 265 25.09 27.10 12.99
N ASN A 266 24.06 27.40 12.20
CA ASN A 266 23.25 26.34 11.56
C ASN A 266 23.61 26.06 10.10
N VAL A 267 24.34 26.96 9.42
CA VAL A 267 24.74 26.77 8.02
C VAL A 267 26.00 25.90 7.90
N ASN A 268 26.87 25.91 8.91
CA ASN A 268 28.11 25.11 8.88
C ASN A 268 27.90 23.62 9.21
N GLN A 269 26.86 23.25 9.97
CA GLN A 269 26.61 21.84 10.31
C GLN A 269 26.10 21.00 9.13
N VAL A 270 25.28 21.59 8.24
CA VAL A 270 24.76 20.88 7.06
C VAL A 270 25.89 20.63 6.04
N SER A 271 26.83 21.57 5.89
CA SER A 271 27.98 21.40 4.99
C SER A 271 28.93 20.29 5.43
N ASN A 272 29.13 20.09 6.73
CA ASN A 272 30.03 19.06 7.26
C ASN A 272 29.45 17.64 7.12
N GLN A 273 28.13 17.48 7.15
CA GLN A 273 27.50 16.18 6.94
C GLN A 273 27.60 15.73 5.48
N GLU A 274 27.47 16.64 4.52
CA GLU A 274 27.61 16.32 3.10
C GLU A 274 29.05 15.93 2.74
N VAL A 275 30.04 16.59 3.35
CA VAL A 275 31.46 16.26 3.16
C VAL A 275 31.80 14.89 3.77
N GLN A 276 31.26 14.55 4.94
CA GLN A 276 31.45 13.22 5.54
C GLN A 276 30.80 12.10 4.72
N ALA A 277 29.61 12.33 4.16
CA ALA A 277 28.93 11.35 3.31
C ALA A 277 29.72 11.06 2.03
N LYS A 278 30.31 12.08 1.39
CA LYS A 278 31.15 11.91 0.20
C LYS A 278 32.44 11.15 0.50
N LEU A 279 33.08 11.40 1.65
CA LEU A 279 34.28 10.69 2.08
C LEU A 279 34.03 9.20 2.38
N LEU A 280 32.88 8.87 2.99
CA LEU A 280 32.50 7.47 3.24
C LEU A 280 32.23 6.71 1.94
N LEU A 281 31.58 7.35 0.98
CA LEU A 281 31.25 6.74 -0.31
C LEU A 281 32.52 6.51 -1.16
N GLN A 282 33.48 7.43 -1.11
CA GLN A 282 34.77 7.28 -1.78
C GLN A 282 35.61 6.13 -1.18
N ARG A 283 35.65 6.00 0.15
CA ARG A 283 36.35 4.89 0.82
C ARG A 283 35.73 3.53 0.48
N ALA A 284 34.40 3.44 0.40
CA ALA A 284 33.72 2.20 0.02
C ALA A 284 34.01 1.77 -1.43
N LEU A 285 34.16 2.74 -2.35
CA LEU A 285 34.56 2.49 -3.74
C LEU A 285 36.02 2.02 -3.83
N GLU A 286 36.93 2.64 -3.11
CA GLU A 286 38.34 2.21 -3.06
C GLU A 286 38.48 0.81 -2.47
N GLU A 287 37.69 0.47 -1.44
CA GLU A 287 37.68 -0.87 -0.84
C GLU A 287 37.16 -1.92 -1.83
N TYR A 288 36.11 -1.60 -2.60
CA TYR A 288 35.57 -2.47 -3.64
C TYR A 288 36.58 -2.71 -4.79
N GLU A 289 37.28 -1.66 -5.24
CA GLU A 289 38.30 -1.79 -6.29
C GLU A 289 39.57 -2.50 -5.81
N SER A 290 39.89 -2.42 -4.51
CA SER A 290 41.07 -3.08 -3.92
C SER A 290 40.92 -4.60 -3.74
N HIS A 291 39.73 -5.16 -3.99
CA HIS A 291 39.48 -6.59 -4.01
C HIS A 291 39.24 -7.06 -5.45
N PRO A 292 40.31 -7.27 -6.25
CA PRO A 292 40.15 -7.90 -7.55
C PRO A 292 39.53 -9.27 -7.33
N HIS A 293 38.35 -9.49 -7.92
CA HIS A 293 37.69 -10.77 -7.99
C HIS A 293 38.71 -11.82 -8.42
N SER A 294 39.23 -12.58 -7.47
CA SER A 294 39.99 -13.78 -7.72
C SER A 294 39.04 -14.74 -8.43
N GLN A 295 39.21 -14.81 -9.75
CA GLN A 295 38.52 -15.73 -10.63
C GLN A 295 38.62 -17.13 -10.04
N SER A 296 37.45 -17.70 -9.73
CA SER A 296 37.25 -19.11 -9.50
C SER A 296 37.49 -19.85 -10.81
N GLU A 297 38.76 -20.10 -11.15
CA GLU A 297 39.11 -21.23 -12.00
C GLU A 297 39.04 -22.51 -11.16
N GLY A 298 38.19 -23.45 -11.56
CA GLY A 298 38.33 -24.87 -11.19
C GLY A 298 37.09 -25.56 -10.64
N MET A 299 36.20 -26.00 -11.54
CA MET A 299 35.70 -27.39 -11.73
C MET A 299 34.33 -27.40 -12.41
#